data_AF-A0A2N1R2F8-F1
#
_entry.id   AF-A0A2N1R2F8-F1
#
_cell.length_a   1.000
_cell.length_b   1.000
_cell.length_c   1.000
_cell.angle_alpha   90.00
_cell.angle_beta   90.00
_cell.angle_gamma   90.00
#
_symmetry.space_group_name_H-M   'P 1'
#
loop_
_entity.id
_entity.type
_entity.pdbx_description
1 polymer ?
#
loop_
_entity_poly.entity_id
_entity_poly.type
_entity_poly.pdbx_seq_one_letter_code
_entity_poly.pdbx_strand_id
1 'polypeptide(L)'
;MIEAIGHHFKTNISNRFTRGALSMLVLDNATWNQIEELTEKSDNYRYQGYHLDELYGLILAMARFISAARKQAAQSLRYGNVDRLTSQDRVLRDMVVNNFSSNLNILADSVNKLYVKVVEIDKANSAGRPAIYTRFPELAELGRYLVG
;
A
#
# COMPACT_ATOMS: atom_id res chain seq x y z
N MET A 1 4.78 -11.26 6.83
CA MET A 1 3.60 -10.50 6.30
C MET A 1 4.03 -9.20 5.66
N ILE A 2 4.76 -8.33 6.37
CA ILE A 2 5.26 -7.05 5.81
C ILE A 2 6.14 -7.28 4.57
N GLU A 3 7.09 -8.22 4.62
CA GLU A 3 7.91 -8.60 3.45
C GLU A 3 7.05 -9.01 2.23
N ALA A 4 5.94 -9.72 2.46
CA ALA A 4 5.03 -10.14 1.39
C ALA A 4 4.26 -8.95 0.80
N ILE A 5 3.87 -7.98 1.63
CA ILE A 5 3.27 -6.71 1.17
C ILE A 5 4.27 -5.94 0.31
N GLY A 6 5.52 -5.80 0.77
CA GLY A 6 6.58 -5.13 0.02
C GLY A 6 6.86 -5.82 -1.32
N HIS A 7 6.95 -7.15 -1.31
CA HIS A 7 7.14 -7.94 -2.53
C HIS A 7 5.99 -7.77 -3.53
N HIS A 8 4.74 -7.88 -3.07
CA HIS A 8 3.56 -7.69 -3.92
C HIS A 8 3.48 -6.27 -4.47
N PHE A 9 3.77 -5.27 -3.63
CA PHE A 9 3.80 -3.87 -4.05
C PHE A 9 4.82 -3.66 -5.18
N LYS A 10 6.06 -4.13 -5.02
CA LYS A 10 7.12 -3.93 -6.02
C LYS A 10 6.87 -4.69 -7.33
N THR A 11 6.35 -5.90 -7.25
CA THR A 11 6.17 -6.75 -8.45
C THR A 11 4.89 -6.40 -9.21
N ASN A 12 3.78 -6.20 -8.49
CA ASN A 12 2.46 -6.16 -9.09
C ASN A 12 1.84 -4.76 -9.13
N ILE A 13 2.35 -3.81 -8.33
CA ILE A 13 1.79 -2.46 -8.22
C ILE A 13 2.73 -1.39 -8.73
N SER A 14 3.98 -1.33 -8.26
CA SER A 14 4.98 -0.29 -8.57
C SER A 14 6.06 -0.84 -9.51
N ASN A 15 5.67 -1.11 -10.75
CA ASN A 15 6.54 -1.62 -11.79
C ASN A 15 6.74 -0.57 -12.90
N ARG A 16 7.57 -0.90 -13.90
CA ARG A 16 7.93 0.02 -14.99
C ARG A 16 6.73 0.55 -15.78
N PHE A 17 5.63 -0.20 -15.84
CA PHE A 17 4.43 0.16 -16.60
C PHE A 17 3.46 1.02 -15.79
N THR A 18 3.53 0.96 -14.46
CA THR A 18 2.63 1.69 -13.57
C THR A 18 3.23 2.92 -12.94
N ARG A 19 4.57 2.99 -12.82
CA ARG A 19 5.28 4.07 -12.12
C ARG A 19 4.85 5.47 -12.58
N GLY A 20 4.67 5.69 -13.89
CA GLY A 20 4.21 6.98 -14.42
C GLY A 20 2.77 7.35 -14.02
N ALA A 21 1.88 6.37 -13.89
CA ALA A 21 0.53 6.61 -13.38
C ALA A 21 0.54 6.86 -11.86
N LEU A 22 1.38 6.13 -11.13
CA LEU A 22 1.53 6.29 -9.68
C LEU A 22 2.17 7.63 -9.29
N SER A 23 3.09 8.17 -10.09
CA SER A 23 3.71 9.48 -9.82
C SER A 23 2.73 10.66 -9.96
N MET A 24 1.57 10.46 -10.59
CA MET A 24 0.52 11.47 -10.68
C MET A 24 -0.44 11.46 -9.49
N LEU A 25 -0.29 10.51 -8.56
CA LEU A 25 -1.13 10.46 -7.38
C LEU A 25 -0.87 11.68 -6.48
N VAL A 26 -1.96 12.30 -6.04
CA VAL A 26 -1.91 13.43 -5.10
C VAL A 26 -1.71 12.90 -3.68
N LEU A 27 -0.47 12.50 -3.37
CA LEU A 27 0.00 12.13 -2.04
C LEU A 27 1.16 13.06 -1.65
N ASP A 28 1.25 13.42 -0.37
CA ASP A 28 2.37 14.21 0.13
C ASP A 28 3.65 13.36 0.24
N ASN A 29 4.80 14.04 0.31
CA ASN A 29 6.10 13.37 0.42
C ASN A 29 6.20 12.50 1.68
N ALA A 30 5.55 12.90 2.76
CA ALA A 30 5.52 12.13 4.01
C ALA A 30 4.84 10.77 3.81
N THR A 31 3.69 10.73 3.12
CA THR A 31 2.99 9.48 2.81
C THR A 31 3.84 8.58 1.90
N TRP A 32 4.53 9.15 0.90
CA TRP A 32 5.45 8.39 0.05
C TRP A 32 6.61 7.77 0.83
N ASN A 33 7.24 8.52 1.73
CA ASN A 33 8.31 8.00 2.57
C ASN A 33 7.82 6.85 3.46
N GLN A 34 6.60 6.94 4.01
CA GLN A 34 6.00 5.87 4.81
C GLN A 34 5.70 4.61 3.97
N ILE A 35 5.27 4.78 2.72
CA ILE A 35 5.07 3.66 1.79
C ILE A 35 6.41 2.97 1.50
N GLU A 36 7.47 3.75 1.26
CA GLU A 36 8.82 3.23 1.07
C GLU A 36 9.32 2.49 2.32
N GLU A 37 9.09 3.03 3.51
CA GLU A 37 9.47 2.39 4.77
C GLU A 37 8.80 1.02 4.94
N LEU A 38 7.51 0.93 4.60
CA LEU A 38 6.75 -0.32 4.68
C LEU A 38 7.18 -1.37 3.65
N THR A 39 7.59 -0.93 2.46
CA THR A 39 7.76 -1.82 1.29
C THR A 39 9.21 -2.11 0.92
N GLU A 40 10.14 -1.25 1.31
CA GLU A 40 11.55 -1.36 0.93
C GLU A 40 12.50 -1.53 2.09
N LYS A 41 12.17 -0.96 3.25
CA LYS A 41 13.07 -0.91 4.42
C LYS A 41 12.67 -1.88 5.52
N SER A 42 11.85 -2.89 5.22
CA SER A 42 11.42 -3.88 6.21
C SER A 42 12.57 -4.66 6.85
N ASP A 43 13.70 -4.80 6.14
CA ASP A 43 14.90 -5.46 6.66
C ASP A 43 15.55 -4.67 7.81
N ASN A 44 15.41 -3.34 7.84
CA ASN A 44 15.96 -2.50 8.92
C ASN A 44 15.32 -2.82 10.27
N TYR A 45 14.08 -3.30 10.27
CA TYR A 45 13.30 -3.60 11.46
C TYR A 45 13.35 -5.08 11.86
N ARG A 46 14.09 -5.92 11.12
CA ARG A 46 14.13 -7.37 11.34
C ARG A 46 14.64 -7.74 12.74
N TYR A 47 15.56 -6.94 13.28
CA TYR A 47 16.19 -7.20 14.59
C TYR A 47 15.57 -6.41 15.74
N GLN A 48 15.12 -5.18 15.50
CA GLN A 48 14.61 -4.29 16.54
C GLN A 48 13.08 -4.36 16.68
N GLY A 49 12.39 -4.90 15.67
CA GLY A 49 10.94 -4.86 15.58
C GLY A 49 10.43 -3.48 15.17
N TYR A 50 9.14 -3.41 14.84
CA TYR A 50 8.45 -2.15 14.60
C TYR A 50 7.88 -1.60 15.90
N HIS A 51 7.96 -0.29 16.08
CA HIS A 51 7.10 0.37 17.06
C HIS A 51 5.66 0.42 16.53
N LEU A 52 4.68 0.16 17.40
CA LEU A 52 3.27 0.01 16.99
C LEU A 52 2.69 1.31 16.42
N ASP A 53 3.06 2.45 16.99
CA ASP A 53 2.69 3.80 16.54
C ASP A 53 3.22 4.08 15.12
N GLU A 54 4.48 3.75 14.85
CA GLU A 54 5.05 3.85 13.50
C GLU A 54 4.28 2.96 12.53
N LEU A 55 4.05 1.70 12.89
CA LEU A 55 3.39 0.73 12.04
C LEU A 55 1.95 1.13 11.68
N TYR A 56 1.20 1.73 12.61
CA TYR A 56 -0.13 2.30 12.30
C TYR A 56 -0.04 3.44 11.28
N GLY A 57 0.97 4.30 11.38
CA GLY A 57 1.25 5.33 10.39
C GLY A 57 1.53 4.74 8.99
N LEU A 58 2.38 3.72 8.93
CA LEU A 58 2.71 3.03 7.67
C LEU A 58 1.49 2.36 7.03
N ILE A 59 0.64 1.70 7.83
CA ILE A 59 -0.61 1.08 7.38
C ILE A 59 -1.56 2.13 6.80
N LEU A 60 -1.72 3.26 7.50
CA LEU A 60 -2.59 4.34 7.06
C LEU A 60 -2.11 4.97 5.75
N ALA A 61 -0.81 5.19 5.61
CA ALA A 61 -0.19 5.68 4.39
C ALA A 61 -0.49 4.76 3.20
N MET A 62 -0.31 3.45 3.38
CA MET A 62 -0.60 2.47 2.35
C MET A 62 -2.10 2.41 1.99
N ALA A 63 -2.99 2.53 2.98
CA ALA A 63 -4.44 2.58 2.72
C ALA A 63 -4.83 3.82 1.90
N ARG A 64 -4.27 4.99 2.22
CA ARG A 64 -4.48 6.22 1.44
C ARG A 64 -3.98 6.05 0.01
N PHE A 65 -2.81 5.44 -0.18
CA PHE A 65 -2.29 5.10 -1.50
C PHE A 65 -3.25 4.20 -2.29
N ILE A 66 -3.76 3.12 -1.69
CA ILE A 66 -4.70 2.21 -2.35
C ILE A 66 -5.93 2.97 -2.83
N SER A 67 -6.51 3.82 -1.97
CA SER A 67 -7.67 4.63 -2.32
C SER A 67 -7.39 5.61 -3.47
N ALA A 68 -6.23 6.28 -3.45
CA ALA A 68 -5.81 7.20 -4.49
C ALA A 68 -5.55 6.47 -5.82
N ALA A 69 -4.84 5.33 -5.78
CA ALA A 69 -4.52 4.50 -6.94
C ALA A 69 -5.79 3.95 -7.61
N ARG A 70 -6.77 3.51 -6.82
CA ARG A 70 -8.07 3.03 -7.34
C ARG A 70 -8.80 4.13 -8.11
N LYS A 71 -8.76 5.38 -7.63
CA LYS A 71 -9.45 6.53 -8.25
C LYS A 71 -8.72 7.09 -9.47
N GLN A 72 -7.40 7.24 -9.39
CA GLN A 72 -6.63 8.06 -10.33
C GLN A 72 -5.74 7.20 -11.24
N ALA A 73 -5.03 6.22 -10.70
CA ALA A 73 -4.05 5.46 -11.47
C ALA A 73 -4.74 4.58 -12.54
N ALA A 74 -5.91 4.01 -12.25
CA ALA A 74 -6.62 3.17 -13.22
C ALA A 74 -6.96 3.91 -14.53
N GLN A 75 -7.35 5.19 -14.46
CA GLN A 75 -7.62 5.99 -15.65
C GLN A 75 -6.33 6.35 -16.39
N SER A 76 -5.32 6.84 -15.64
CA SER A 76 -4.01 7.18 -16.19
C SER A 76 -3.31 6.00 -16.88
N LEU A 77 -3.47 4.79 -16.34
CA LEU A 77 -2.94 3.55 -16.90
C LEU A 77 -3.61 3.19 -18.23
N ARG A 78 -4.90 3.46 -18.40
CA ARG A 78 -5.62 3.17 -19.64
C ARG A 78 -5.22 4.12 -20.76
N TYR A 79 -5.15 5.42 -20.46
CA TYR A 79 -4.90 6.47 -21.44
C TYR A 79 -3.43 6.89 -21.57
N GLY A 80 -2.51 6.25 -20.84
CA GLY A 80 -1.07 6.54 -20.93
C GLY A 80 -0.49 6.24 -22.31
N ASN A 81 0.50 7.03 -22.73
CA ASN A 81 1.07 6.97 -24.08
C ASN A 81 1.71 5.59 -24.38
N VAL A 82 1.19 4.91 -25.41
CA VAL A 82 1.61 3.57 -25.88
C VAL A 82 2.50 3.60 -27.11
N ASP A 83 2.68 4.77 -27.73
CA ASP A 83 3.28 4.88 -29.07
C ASP A 83 4.77 4.51 -29.07
N ARG A 84 5.44 4.61 -27.91
CA ARG A 84 6.87 4.28 -27.75
C ARG A 84 7.13 2.84 -27.29
N LEU A 85 6.10 2.02 -27.11
CA LEU A 85 6.24 0.65 -26.61
C LEU A 85 6.41 -0.35 -27.75
N THR A 86 7.34 -1.29 -27.56
CA THR A 86 7.48 -2.48 -28.41
C THR A 86 6.21 -3.34 -28.36
N SER A 87 5.98 -4.20 -29.35
CA SER A 87 4.83 -5.11 -29.36
C SER A 87 4.77 -6.00 -28.10
N GLN A 88 5.94 -6.45 -27.60
CA GLN A 88 6.02 -7.24 -26.38
C GLN A 88 5.67 -6.42 -25.14
N ASP A 89 6.17 -5.18 -25.04
CA ASP A 89 5.85 -4.29 -23.93
C ASP A 89 4.38 -3.88 -23.90
N ARG A 90 3.73 -3.79 -25.06
CA ARG A 90 2.28 -3.55 -25.15
C ARG A 90 1.49 -4.68 -24.51
N VAL A 91 1.81 -5.94 -24.83
CA VAL A 91 1.15 -7.11 -24.21
C VAL A 91 1.36 -7.14 -22.70
N LEU A 92 2.59 -6.88 -22.23
CA LEU A 92 2.89 -6.83 -20.80
C LEU A 92 2.15 -5.69 -20.10
N ARG A 93 2.10 -4.50 -20.72
CA ARG A 93 1.33 -3.37 -20.20
C ARG A 93 -0.15 -3.72 -20.11
N ASP A 94 -0.73 -4.28 -21.15
CA ASP A 94 -2.16 -4.61 -21.17
C ASP A 94 -2.50 -5.65 -20.09
N MET A 95 -1.64 -6.64 -19.89
CA MET A 95 -1.75 -7.57 -18.75
C MET A 95 -1.75 -6.81 -17.41
N VAL A 96 -0.80 -5.89 -17.22
CA VAL A 96 -0.70 -5.08 -16.00
C VAL A 96 -1.94 -4.22 -15.79
N VAL A 97 -2.43 -3.54 -16.83
CA VAL A 97 -3.63 -2.68 -16.77
C VAL A 97 -4.87 -3.49 -16.41
N ASN A 98 -5.04 -4.66 -17.03
CA ASN A 98 -6.19 -5.54 -16.78
C ASN A 98 -6.18 -6.13 -15.37
N ASN A 99 -4.99 -6.45 -14.85
CA ASN A 99 -4.83 -7.02 -13.52
C ASN A 99 -4.68 -5.98 -12.40
N PHE A 100 -4.49 -4.69 -12.73
CA PHE A 100 -4.17 -3.65 -11.75
C PHE A 100 -5.18 -3.57 -10.62
N SER A 101 -6.48 -3.61 -10.93
CA SER A 101 -7.56 -3.57 -9.94
C SER A 101 -7.51 -4.78 -9.00
N SER A 102 -7.34 -5.99 -9.56
CA SER A 102 -7.21 -7.22 -8.77
C SER A 102 -5.97 -7.19 -7.87
N ASN A 103 -4.83 -6.75 -8.40
CA ASN A 103 -3.60 -6.60 -7.63
C ASN A 103 -3.75 -5.58 -6.49
N LEU A 104 -4.48 -4.48 -6.73
CA LEU A 104 -4.81 -3.50 -5.70
C LEU A 104 -5.67 -4.10 -4.58
N ASN A 105 -6.62 -4.97 -4.91
CA ASN A 105 -7.45 -5.65 -3.92
C ASN A 105 -6.63 -6.65 -3.09
N ILE A 106 -5.72 -7.40 -3.73
CA ILE A 106 -4.78 -8.28 -2.99
C ILE A 106 -3.93 -7.48 -2.02
N LEU A 107 -3.45 -6.30 -2.44
CA LEU A 107 -2.71 -5.40 -1.57
C LEU A 107 -3.58 -4.91 -0.41
N ALA A 108 -4.82 -4.48 -0.68
CA ALA A 108 -5.77 -4.02 0.32
C ALA A 108 -6.08 -5.08 1.38
N ASP A 109 -6.33 -6.32 0.95
CA ASP A 109 -6.55 -7.45 1.85
C ASP A 109 -5.32 -7.72 2.72
N SER A 110 -4.13 -7.63 2.14
CA SER A 110 -2.87 -7.85 2.86
C SER A 110 -2.63 -6.77 3.92
N VAL A 111 -2.91 -5.51 3.60
CA VAL A 111 -2.84 -4.37 4.53
C VAL A 111 -3.89 -4.49 5.63
N ASN A 112 -5.11 -4.90 5.30
CA ASN A 112 -6.16 -5.15 6.30
C ASN A 112 -5.76 -6.28 7.26
N LYS A 113 -5.23 -7.39 6.74
CA LYS A 113 -4.74 -8.50 7.56
C LYS A 113 -3.61 -8.05 8.49
N LEU A 114 -2.69 -7.21 7.99
CA LEU A 114 -1.65 -6.62 8.81
C LEU A 114 -2.27 -5.76 9.93
N TYR A 115 -3.19 -4.85 9.61
CA TYR A 115 -3.87 -4.01 10.59
C TYR A 115 -4.56 -4.82 11.70
N VAL A 116 -5.39 -5.79 11.33
CA VAL A 116 -6.07 -6.66 12.30
C VAL A 116 -5.06 -7.34 13.21
N LYS A 117 -3.96 -7.83 12.64
CA LYS A 117 -2.94 -8.51 13.43
C LYS A 117 -2.20 -7.59 14.40
N VAL A 118 -1.91 -6.36 13.96
CA VAL A 118 -1.26 -5.35 14.81
C VAL A 118 -2.17 -4.93 15.96
N VAL A 119 -3.47 -4.75 15.69
CA VAL A 119 -4.46 -4.44 16.73
C VAL A 119 -4.61 -5.57 17.75
N GLU A 120 -4.60 -6.84 17.31
CA GLU A 120 -4.59 -8.00 18.21
C GLU A 120 -3.39 -7.97 19.16
N ILE A 121 -2.19 -7.72 18.61
CA ILE A 121 -0.93 -7.66 19.38
C ILE A 121 -0.96 -6.48 20.36
N ASP A 122 -1.37 -5.30 19.90
CA ASP A 122 -1.48 -4.09 20.70
C ASP A 122 -2.41 -4.30 21.90
N LYS A 123 -3.61 -4.86 21.66
CA LYS A 123 -4.57 -5.19 22.73
C LYS A 123 -4.00 -6.20 23.73
N ALA A 124 -3.33 -7.24 23.26
CA ALA A 124 -2.72 -8.25 24.13
C ALA A 124 -1.61 -7.66 25.02
N ASN A 125 -0.82 -6.72 24.49
CA ASN A 125 0.30 -6.09 25.19
C ASN A 125 -0.13 -4.92 26.09
N SER A 126 -1.37 -4.45 25.98
CA SER A 126 -1.82 -3.25 26.67
C SER A 126 -2.00 -3.40 28.19
N ALA A 127 -2.05 -4.63 28.73
CA ALA A 127 -2.08 -4.93 30.18
C ALA A 127 -3.02 -4.03 31.02
N GLY A 128 -4.21 -3.71 30.50
CA GLY A 128 -5.20 -2.85 31.18
C GLY A 128 -5.08 -1.35 30.90
N ARG A 129 -4.09 -0.90 30.12
CA ARG A 129 -4.00 0.46 29.59
C ARG A 129 -4.76 0.57 28.26
N PRO A 130 -5.16 1.79 27.83
CA PRO A 130 -5.68 1.99 26.48
C PRO A 130 -4.64 1.60 25.43
N ALA A 131 -5.06 0.76 24.48
CA ALA A 131 -4.23 0.31 23.36
C ALA A 131 -3.81 1.47 22.47
N ILE A 132 -2.64 1.36 21.84
CA ILE A 132 -2.03 2.45 21.08
C ILE A 132 -2.92 2.86 19.89
N TYR A 133 -3.60 1.92 19.23
CA TYR A 133 -4.49 2.22 18.10
C TYR A 133 -5.58 3.24 18.45
N THR A 134 -5.99 3.33 19.73
CA THR A 134 -7.01 4.28 20.17
C THR A 134 -6.57 5.74 20.06
N ARG A 135 -5.26 5.98 19.94
CA ARG A 135 -4.66 7.31 19.75
C ARG A 135 -4.68 7.77 18.30
N PHE A 136 -5.06 6.90 17.36
CA PHE A 136 -5.06 7.16 15.92
C PHE A 136 -6.50 7.16 15.39
N PRO A 137 -7.26 8.26 15.55
CA PRO A 137 -8.64 8.33 15.09
C PRO A 137 -8.77 8.09 13.57
N GLU A 138 -7.73 8.39 12.79
CA GLU A 138 -7.67 8.18 11.35
C GLU A 138 -7.76 6.71 10.94
N LEU A 139 -7.46 5.77 11.85
CA LEU A 139 -7.61 4.33 11.58
C LEU A 139 -9.07 3.92 11.39
N ALA A 140 -10.03 4.72 11.90
CA ALA A 140 -11.46 4.50 11.64
C ALA A 140 -11.80 4.58 10.14
N GLU A 141 -11.01 5.32 9.36
CA GLU A 141 -11.21 5.49 7.92
C GLU A 141 -10.66 4.33 7.08
N LEU A 142 -9.93 3.37 7.68
CA LEU A 142 -9.30 2.27 6.94
C LEU A 142 -10.30 1.46 6.12
N GLY A 143 -11.48 1.17 6.68
CA GLY A 143 -12.53 0.45 5.95
C GLY A 143 -12.91 1.16 4.66
N ARG A 144 -13.09 2.49 4.72
CA ARG A 144 -13.42 3.32 3.55
C ARG A 144 -12.29 3.32 2.52
N TYR A 145 -11.03 3.35 2.95
CA TYR A 145 -9.89 3.35 2.04
C TYR A 145 -9.66 2.00 1.35
N LEU A 146 -9.92 0.89 2.04
CA LEU A 146 -9.61 -0.45 1.53
C LEU A 146 -10.76 -1.08 0.72
N VAL A 147 -12.02 -0.82 1.08
CA VAL A 147 -13.21 -1.49 0.50
C VAL A 147 -13.78 -0.81 -0.76
N GLY A 148 -13.37 0.43 -1.06
CA GLY A 148 -13.90 1.27 -2.15
C GLY A 148 -14.30 0.63 -3.48
#